data_AF-C4JT54-F1
#
_entry.id   AF-C4JT54-F1
#
_cell.length_a   1.000
_cell.length_b   1.000
_cell.length_c   1.000
_cell.angle_alpha   90.00
_cell.angle_beta   90.00
_cell.angle_gamma   90.00
#
_symmetry.space_group_name_H-M   'P 1'
#
loop_
_entity.id
_entity.type
_entity.pdbx_description
1 polymer ?
#
loop_
_entity_poly.entity_id
_entity_poly.type
_entity_poly.pdbx_seq_one_letter_code
_entity_poly.pdbx_strand_id
1 'polypeptide(L)'
;MVSWAPHEIGCLLACASSDGHVSVLEFRDNSWTHQIFHAHGMGVNSVSWAPAAAPGSIISATANTGQIRRFVTGGSDNMVKIWDYNPETKAYVTSNVLEGHTDWVRDVSWSPSILSKSYIASASQDKTVRIWTSDPSNPNEWASHQLHFDAVVWRVSWSLSGNILAISGGDNKVSLWKENLKGEWEKVKDIEE
;
A
#
# COMPACT_ATOMS: atom_id res chain seq x y z
N MET A 1 5.76 -8.85 -8.01
CA MET A 1 6.31 -7.48 -8.14
C MET A 1 7.27 -7.18 -6.99
N VAL A 2 8.04 -6.08 -7.04
CA VAL A 2 9.05 -5.78 -6.03
C VAL A 2 8.95 -4.33 -5.55
N SER A 3 9.23 -4.09 -4.26
CA SER A 3 9.21 -2.76 -3.65
C SER A 3 10.33 -2.63 -2.61
N TRP A 4 11.10 -1.56 -2.69
CA TRP A 4 12.14 -1.22 -1.73
C TRP A 4 11.53 -0.54 -0.50
N ALA A 5 12.01 -0.92 0.68
CA ALA A 5 11.61 -0.23 1.89
C ALA A 5 12.21 1.18 1.96
N PRO A 6 11.61 2.07 2.77
CA PRO A 6 12.21 3.35 3.10
C PRO A 6 13.63 3.19 3.66
N HIS A 7 14.53 4.06 3.22
CA HIS A 7 15.95 4.01 3.54
C HIS A 7 16.25 4.03 5.04
N GLU A 8 15.37 4.60 5.86
CA GLU A 8 15.49 4.65 7.31
C GLU A 8 15.48 3.27 7.96
N ILE A 9 14.82 2.29 7.33
CA ILE A 9 14.66 0.92 7.84
C ILE A 9 15.85 0.04 7.43
N GLY A 10 16.67 0.52 6.49
CA GLY A 10 17.79 -0.20 5.88
C GLY A 10 17.50 -0.70 4.48
N CYS A 11 18.37 -1.55 3.94
CA CYS A 11 18.26 -2.08 2.59
C CYS A 11 17.37 -3.34 2.60
N LEU A 12 16.05 -3.13 2.59
CA LEU A 12 15.04 -4.19 2.53
C LEU A 12 14.32 -4.17 1.17
N LEU A 13 14.10 -5.36 0.61
CA LEU A 13 13.34 -5.55 -0.63
C LEU A 13 12.19 -6.51 -0.37
N ALA A 14 10.95 -6.07 -0.57
CA ALA A 14 9.78 -6.94 -0.55
C ALA A 14 9.47 -7.43 -1.97
N CYS A 15 9.21 -8.72 -2.10
CA CYS A 15 8.88 -9.39 -3.35
C CYS A 15 7.55 -10.13 -3.17
N ALA A 16 6.56 -9.76 -3.98
CA ALA A 16 5.30 -10.48 -4.10
C ALA A 16 5.38 -11.52 -5.23
N SER A 17 4.99 -12.76 -4.92
CA SER A 17 4.96 -13.89 -5.85
C SER A 17 3.55 -14.40 -6.09
N SER A 18 3.31 -14.92 -7.31
CA SER A 18 2.03 -15.54 -7.69
C SER A 18 1.80 -16.89 -7.01
N ASP A 19 2.82 -17.47 -6.37
CA ASP A 19 2.68 -18.69 -5.56
C ASP A 19 1.98 -18.46 -4.20
N GLY A 20 1.62 -17.21 -3.88
CA GLY A 20 0.94 -16.83 -2.64
C GLY A 20 1.86 -16.35 -1.52
N HIS A 21 3.18 -16.41 -1.74
CA HIS A 21 4.18 -16.01 -0.77
C HIS A 21 4.67 -14.59 -1.02
N VAL A 22 5.09 -13.97 0.08
CA VAL A 22 5.86 -12.73 0.07
C VAL A 22 7.23 -13.05 0.64
N SER A 23 8.25 -12.58 -0.05
CA SER A 23 9.64 -12.68 0.39
C SER A 23 10.14 -11.29 0.76
N VAL A 24 10.70 -11.13 1.94
CA VAL A 24 11.40 -9.90 2.33
C VAL A 24 12.88 -10.23 2.43
N LEU A 25 13.67 -9.57 1.60
CA LEU A 25 15.12 -9.71 1.55
C LEU A 25 15.75 -8.56 2.32
N GLU A 26 16.71 -8.85 3.18
CA GLU A 26 17.53 -7.86 3.89
C GLU A 26 18.97 -7.98 3.41
N PHE A 27 19.52 -6.86 2.95
CA PHE A 27 20.93 -6.76 2.61
C PHE A 27 21.71 -6.18 3.79
N ARG A 28 22.59 -6.98 4.37
CA ARG A 28 23.46 -6.58 5.48
C ARG A 28 24.85 -7.19 5.29
N ASP A 29 25.88 -6.38 5.51
CA ASP A 29 27.29 -6.81 5.49
C ASP A 29 27.68 -7.61 4.23
N ASN A 30 27.25 -7.11 3.06
CA ASN A 30 27.52 -7.75 1.76
C ASN A 30 26.91 -9.16 1.58
N SER A 31 25.93 -9.50 2.42
CA SER A 31 25.17 -10.75 2.39
C SER A 31 23.66 -10.47 2.31
N TRP A 32 22.95 -11.38 1.65
CA TRP A 32 21.49 -11.33 1.54
C TRP A 32 20.86 -12.38 2.44
N THR A 33 20.04 -11.93 3.39
CA THR A 33 19.12 -12.80 4.14
C THR A 33 17.73 -12.64 3.54
N HIS A 34 16.92 -13.71 3.59
CA HIS A 34 15.55 -13.66 3.09
C HIS A 34 14.60 -14.33 4.08
N GLN A 35 13.42 -13.75 4.21
CA GLN A 35 12.32 -14.29 4.98
C GLN A 35 11.13 -14.49 4.05
N ILE A 36 10.59 -15.70 4.01
CA ILE A 36 9.46 -16.05 3.15
C ILE A 36 8.29 -16.47 4.05
N PHE A 37 7.11 -15.94 3.78
CA PHE A 37 5.89 -16.32 4.47
C PHE A 37 4.71 -16.30 3.50
N HIS A 38 3.68 -17.09 3.83
CA HIS A 38 2.47 -17.19 3.03
C HIS A 38 1.54 -16.01 3.33
N ALA A 39 1.17 -15.24 2.31
CA ALA A 39 0.37 -14.04 2.45
C ALA A 39 -1.05 -14.19 1.91
N HIS A 40 -1.22 -14.74 0.70
CA HIS A 40 -2.50 -14.87 0.02
C HIS A 40 -2.65 -16.25 -0.62
N GLY A 41 -3.86 -16.84 -0.55
CA GLY A 41 -4.08 -18.22 -0.99
C GLY A 41 -4.01 -18.44 -2.50
N MET A 42 -4.28 -17.40 -3.30
CA MET A 42 -4.38 -17.47 -4.77
C MET A 42 -3.25 -16.71 -5.49
N GLY A 43 -2.22 -16.27 -4.77
CA GLY A 43 -1.13 -15.47 -5.31
C GLY A 43 -1.17 -14.00 -4.88
N VAL A 44 0.01 -13.38 -4.89
CA VAL A 44 0.21 -11.97 -4.55
C VAL A 44 0.61 -11.21 -5.80
N ASN A 45 -0.21 -10.24 -6.18
CA ASN A 45 0.04 -9.38 -7.34
C ASN A 45 0.76 -8.10 -6.95
N SER A 46 0.38 -7.58 -5.77
CA SER A 46 0.67 -6.29 -5.13
C SER A 46 1.66 -6.29 -3.94
N VAL A 47 2.65 -5.42 -3.83
CA VAL A 47 3.33 -5.08 -2.56
C VAL A 47 3.81 -3.64 -2.56
N SER A 48 3.51 -2.91 -1.48
CA SER A 48 3.98 -1.54 -1.26
C SER A 48 4.33 -1.31 0.20
N TRP A 49 5.49 -0.73 0.47
CA TRP A 49 5.89 -0.35 1.82
C TRP A 49 5.13 0.88 2.32
N ALA A 50 4.85 0.90 3.62
CA ALA A 50 4.42 2.10 4.33
C ALA A 50 5.62 3.04 4.55
N PRO A 51 5.40 4.36 4.68
CA PRO A 51 6.44 5.29 5.07
C PRO A 51 7.02 4.93 6.46
N ALA A 52 8.32 5.17 6.66
CA ALA A 52 9.02 4.84 7.91
C ALA A 52 8.61 5.71 9.11
N ALA A 53 8.00 6.87 8.82
CA ALA A 53 7.48 7.77 9.84
C ALA A 53 6.09 7.31 10.29
N ALA A 54 5.90 7.16 11.60
CA ALA A 54 4.55 7.10 12.16
C ALA A 54 3.78 8.39 11.78
N PRO A 55 2.48 8.31 11.43
CA PRO A 55 1.70 9.51 11.15
C PRO A 55 1.79 10.51 12.31
N GLY A 56 2.26 11.73 12.04
CA GLY A 56 2.50 12.75 13.07
C GLY A 56 3.86 12.73 13.78
N SER A 57 4.87 12.02 13.28
CA SER A 57 6.21 11.99 13.91
C SER A 57 6.96 13.35 13.86
N ILE A 58 6.64 14.23 12.92
CA ILE A 58 7.25 15.57 12.81
C ILE A 58 6.86 16.53 13.95
N ILE A 59 5.85 16.19 14.77
CA ILE A 59 5.34 17.06 15.83
C ILE A 59 5.98 16.78 17.20
N SER A 60 6.76 15.69 17.34
CA SER A 60 7.32 15.29 18.64
C SER A 60 8.80 14.94 18.55
N ALA A 61 9.64 15.84 19.07
CA ALA A 61 11.09 15.66 19.20
C ALA A 61 11.50 14.54 20.20
N THR A 62 10.54 13.85 20.80
CA THR A 62 10.75 12.80 21.81
C THR A 62 10.10 11.46 21.45
N ALA A 63 9.50 11.32 20.27
CA ALA A 63 8.96 10.03 19.85
C ALA A 63 10.12 9.06 19.61
N ASN A 64 10.22 8.04 20.48
CA ASN A 64 11.04 6.86 20.22
C ASN A 64 10.75 6.40 18.79
N THR A 65 11.72 6.54 17.89
CA THR A 65 11.62 6.15 16.48
C THR A 65 11.66 4.63 16.39
N GLY A 66 10.64 3.97 16.93
CA GLY A 66 10.35 2.60 16.56
C GLY A 66 10.14 2.61 15.06
N GLN A 67 11.09 2.08 14.30
CA GLN A 67 10.95 1.89 12.86
C GLN A 67 9.75 0.98 12.64
N ILE A 68 8.59 1.56 12.32
CA ILE A 68 7.40 0.77 12.01
C ILE A 68 7.63 0.20 10.63
N ARG A 69 8.00 -1.09 10.57
CA ARG A 69 8.12 -1.80 9.29
C ARG A 69 6.76 -2.36 8.95
N ARG A 70 6.02 -1.63 8.14
CA ARG A 70 4.71 -2.02 7.65
C ARG A 70 4.70 -2.02 6.13
N PHE A 71 3.98 -2.96 5.53
CA PHE A 71 3.69 -2.93 4.11
C PHE A 71 2.29 -3.48 3.85
N VAL A 72 1.79 -3.19 2.66
CA VAL A 72 0.51 -3.68 2.17
C VAL A 72 0.73 -4.65 1.02
N THR A 73 -0.08 -5.70 0.95
CA THR A 73 -0.09 -6.68 -0.14
C THR A 73 -1.47 -6.76 -0.76
N GLY A 74 -1.51 -6.93 -2.08
CA GLY A 74 -2.73 -7.16 -2.85
C GLY A 74 -2.71 -8.54 -3.48
N GLY A 75 -3.72 -9.35 -3.19
CA GLY A 75 -3.80 -10.73 -3.66
C GLY A 75 -4.84 -10.97 -4.74
N SER A 76 -4.72 -12.13 -5.39
CA SER A 76 -5.76 -12.70 -6.25
C SER A 76 -6.90 -13.37 -5.46
N ASP A 77 -6.87 -13.29 -4.12
CA ASP A 77 -7.96 -13.65 -3.21
C ASP A 77 -8.92 -12.48 -2.93
N ASN A 78 -8.80 -11.40 -3.72
CA ASN A 78 -9.59 -10.16 -3.62
C ASN A 78 -9.36 -9.38 -2.31
N MET A 79 -8.36 -9.78 -1.53
CA MET A 79 -8.03 -9.15 -0.25
C MET A 79 -6.84 -8.21 -0.40
N VAL A 80 -6.88 -7.14 0.38
CA VAL A 80 -5.73 -6.29 0.65
C VAL A 80 -5.32 -6.50 2.10
N LYS A 81 -4.08 -6.95 2.35
CA LYS A 81 -3.61 -7.26 3.70
C LYS A 81 -2.51 -6.31 4.12
N ILE A 82 -2.60 -5.83 5.35
CA ILE A 82 -1.58 -4.99 5.97
C ILE A 82 -0.74 -5.86 6.90
N TRP A 83 0.57 -5.75 6.77
CA TRP A 83 1.53 -6.55 7.52
C TRP A 83 2.38 -5.67 8.40
N ASP A 84 2.47 -6.03 9.67
CA ASP A 84 3.34 -5.39 10.66
C ASP A 84 4.51 -6.30 11.02
N TYR A 85 5.71 -5.75 11.06
CA TYR A 85 6.87 -6.47 11.57
C TYR A 85 6.90 -6.45 13.09
N ASN A 86 6.88 -7.63 13.71
CA ASN A 86 7.11 -7.77 15.13
C ASN A 86 8.61 -8.05 15.37
N PRO A 87 9.35 -7.16 16.07
CA PRO A 87 10.77 -7.32 16.34
C PRO A 87 11.09 -8.48 17.30
N GLU A 88 10.15 -8.88 18.15
CA GLU A 88 10.33 -9.97 19.12
C GLU A 88 10.31 -11.34 18.42
N THR A 89 9.34 -11.53 17.53
CA THR A 89 9.18 -12.79 16.77
C THR A 89 9.99 -12.79 15.47
N LYS A 90 10.54 -11.63 15.07
CA LYS A 90 11.20 -11.40 13.78
C LYS A 90 10.35 -11.85 12.61
N ALA A 91 9.04 -11.64 12.71
CA ALA A 91 8.07 -12.10 11.73
C ALA A 91 7.07 -11.00 11.37
N TYR A 92 6.61 -11.05 10.13
CA TYR A 92 5.51 -10.22 9.66
C TYR A 92 4.19 -10.87 10.06
N VAL A 93 3.39 -10.13 10.81
CA VAL A 93 2.05 -10.53 11.24
C VAL A 93 1.00 -9.72 10.50
N THR A 94 -0.10 -10.35 10.14
CA THR A 94 -1.22 -9.63 9.53
C THR A 94 -1.88 -8.76 10.59
N SER A 95 -1.90 -7.46 10.34
CA SER A 95 -2.47 -6.45 11.22
C SER A 95 -3.95 -6.25 10.89
N ASN A 96 -4.25 -6.01 9.62
CA ASN A 96 -5.60 -5.79 9.12
C ASN A 96 -5.81 -6.49 7.77
N VAL A 97 -7.04 -6.94 7.55
CA VAL A 97 -7.52 -7.45 6.27
C VAL A 97 -8.60 -6.51 5.76
N LEU A 98 -8.34 -5.89 4.62
CA LEU A 98 -9.23 -4.95 3.97
C LEU A 98 -10.02 -5.70 2.91
N GLU A 99 -11.28 -5.99 3.23
CA GLU A 99 -12.23 -6.70 2.38
C GLU A 99 -13.14 -5.70 1.65
N GLY A 100 -13.38 -5.91 0.37
CA GLY A 100 -14.32 -5.09 -0.39
C GLY A 100 -14.20 -5.20 -1.91
N HIS A 101 -13.05 -5.65 -2.42
CA HIS A 101 -12.94 -5.96 -3.84
C HIS A 101 -13.67 -7.25 -4.18
N THR A 102 -14.30 -7.29 -5.36
CA THR A 102 -15.06 -8.46 -5.82
C THR A 102 -14.27 -9.33 -6.80
N ASP A 103 -13.11 -8.84 -7.26
CA ASP A 103 -12.20 -9.51 -8.18
C ASP A 103 -10.73 -9.21 -7.80
N TRP A 104 -9.78 -9.81 -8.53
CA TRP A 104 -8.36 -9.79 -8.23
C TRP A 104 -7.82 -8.37 -8.05
N VAL A 105 -7.12 -8.14 -6.94
CA VAL A 105 -6.40 -6.90 -6.71
C VAL A 105 -5.17 -6.90 -7.61
N ARG A 106 -5.11 -5.94 -8.53
CA ARG A 106 -4.03 -5.79 -9.51
C ARG A 106 -2.87 -4.98 -8.98
N ASP A 107 -3.16 -3.95 -8.20
CA ASP A 107 -2.14 -3.10 -7.61
C ASP A 107 -2.55 -2.55 -6.25
N VAL A 108 -1.57 -2.31 -5.38
CA VAL A 108 -1.73 -1.63 -4.10
C VAL A 108 -0.59 -0.63 -3.93
N SER A 109 -0.93 0.57 -3.45
CA SER A 109 0.05 1.63 -3.24
C SER A 109 -0.24 2.35 -1.94
N TRP A 110 0.77 2.40 -1.07
CA TRP A 110 0.73 3.16 0.18
C TRP A 110 1.17 4.59 -0.08
N SER A 111 0.40 5.58 0.38
CA SER A 111 0.77 6.98 0.23
C SER A 111 1.97 7.32 1.12
N PRO A 112 3.01 7.96 0.58
CA PRO A 112 4.15 8.43 1.38
C PRO A 112 3.79 9.64 2.26
N SER A 113 2.52 10.03 2.33
CA SER A 113 2.06 11.17 3.12
C SER A 113 2.48 11.04 4.59
N ILE A 114 3.16 12.06 5.08
CA ILE A 114 3.52 12.23 6.50
C ILE A 114 2.41 12.91 7.31
N LEU A 115 1.26 13.17 6.69
CA LEU A 115 0.10 13.72 7.37
C LEU A 115 -0.40 12.76 8.46
N SER A 116 -1.27 13.27 9.34
CA SER A 116 -1.85 12.46 10.42
C SER A 116 -2.61 11.23 9.92
N LYS A 117 -3.19 11.28 8.72
CA LYS A 117 -3.94 10.15 8.13
C LYS A 117 -3.07 9.30 7.21
N SER A 118 -3.22 7.99 7.33
CA SER A 118 -2.64 7.02 6.39
C SER A 118 -3.60 6.78 5.23
N TYR A 119 -3.05 6.78 4.01
CA TYR A 119 -3.81 6.49 2.79
C TYR A 119 -3.20 5.29 2.07
N ILE A 120 -4.04 4.33 1.68
CA ILE A 120 -3.69 3.23 0.79
C ILE A 120 -4.66 3.27 -0.37
N ALA A 121 -4.17 3.04 -1.58
CA ALA A 121 -5.02 2.86 -2.75
C ALA A 121 -4.85 1.45 -3.29
N SER A 122 -5.95 0.79 -3.61
CA SER A 122 -5.97 -0.53 -4.24
C SER A 122 -6.78 -0.49 -5.52
N ALA A 123 -6.21 -1.04 -6.60
CA ALA A 123 -6.91 -1.25 -7.86
C ALA A 123 -7.24 -2.71 -8.05
N SER A 124 -8.44 -2.98 -8.53
CA SER A 124 -8.89 -4.33 -8.84
C SER A 124 -9.39 -4.44 -10.28
N GLN A 125 -9.45 -5.68 -10.73
CA GLN A 125 -10.09 -6.08 -11.97
C GLN A 125 -11.61 -5.90 -11.96
N ASP A 126 -12.22 -5.67 -10.79
CA ASP A 126 -13.63 -5.32 -10.62
C ASP A 126 -13.99 -3.92 -11.17
N LYS A 127 -13.03 -3.25 -11.82
CA LYS A 127 -13.12 -1.89 -12.38
C LYS A 127 -13.31 -0.81 -11.31
N THR A 128 -12.87 -1.11 -10.09
CA THR A 128 -12.96 -0.16 -8.99
C THR A 128 -11.60 0.08 -8.38
N VAL A 129 -11.39 1.32 -7.94
CA VAL A 129 -10.26 1.69 -7.11
C VAL A 129 -10.81 2.01 -5.73
N ARG A 130 -10.29 1.36 -4.71
CA ARG A 130 -10.64 1.64 -3.32
C ARG A 130 -9.51 2.42 -2.68
N ILE A 131 -9.86 3.52 -2.04
CA ILE A 131 -8.96 4.35 -1.25
C ILE A 131 -9.31 4.09 0.21
N TRP A 132 -8.35 3.52 0.91
CA TRP A 132 -8.45 3.18 2.31
C TRP A 132 -7.79 4.27 3.13
N THR A 133 -8.54 4.85 4.07
CA THR A 133 -8.06 5.88 4.98
C THR A 133 -8.10 5.35 6.40
N SER A 134 -7.05 5.65 7.16
CA SER A 134 -6.98 5.32 8.59
C SER A 134 -6.47 6.51 9.37
N ASP A 135 -7.18 6.81 10.46
CA ASP A 135 -6.83 7.86 11.39
C ASP A 135 -5.84 7.32 12.45
N PRO A 136 -4.89 8.14 12.92
CA PRO A 136 -3.87 7.70 13.87
C PRO A 136 -4.44 7.43 15.26
N SER A 137 -5.63 7.97 15.56
CA SER A 137 -6.37 7.66 16.79
C SER A 137 -6.93 6.24 16.79
N ASN A 138 -7.32 5.72 15.62
CA ASN A 138 -7.89 4.38 15.44
C ASN A 138 -7.17 3.63 14.31
N PRO A 139 -5.92 3.15 14.52
CA PRO A 139 -5.11 2.53 13.48
C PRO A 139 -5.66 1.18 12.95
N ASN A 140 -6.66 0.63 13.65
CA ASN A 140 -7.33 -0.62 13.27
C ASN A 140 -8.60 -0.38 12.43
N GLU A 141 -9.10 0.85 12.39
CA GLU A 141 -10.26 1.20 11.59
C GLU A 141 -9.81 1.79 10.26
N TRP A 142 -10.25 1.16 9.17
CA TRP A 142 -9.99 1.59 7.82
C TRP A 142 -11.31 1.91 7.12
N ALA A 143 -11.50 3.17 6.76
CA ALA A 143 -12.62 3.58 5.93
C ALA A 143 -12.28 3.38 4.46
N SER A 144 -13.21 2.85 3.67
CA SER A 144 -13.02 2.64 2.23
C SER A 144 -13.85 3.63 1.42
N HIS A 145 -13.22 4.37 0.52
CA HIS A 145 -13.89 5.15 -0.51
C HIS A 145 -13.72 4.44 -1.86
N GLN A 146 -14.82 4.20 -2.57
CA GLN A 146 -14.80 3.45 -3.82
C GLN A 146 -14.99 4.39 -5.02
N LEU A 147 -14.06 4.30 -5.97
CA LEU A 147 -14.11 4.97 -7.26
C LEU A 147 -14.45 3.93 -8.33
N HIS A 148 -15.45 4.24 -9.16
CA HIS A 148 -15.88 3.37 -10.24
C HIS A 148 -15.28 3.82 -11.59
N PHE A 149 -14.85 2.85 -12.39
CA PHE A 149 -14.30 3.06 -13.73
C PHE A 149 -15.01 2.15 -14.73
N ASP A 150 -15.06 2.56 -16.00
CA ASP A 150 -15.67 1.76 -17.07
C ASP A 150 -14.77 0.58 -17.52
N ALA A 151 -13.47 0.69 -17.25
CA ALA A 151 -12.42 -0.26 -17.63
C ALA A 151 -11.68 -0.83 -16.40
N VAL A 152 -10.97 -1.94 -16.63
CA VAL A 152 -10.12 -2.59 -15.62
C VAL A 152 -8.98 -1.64 -15.24
N VAL A 153 -8.67 -1.55 -13.95
CA VAL A 153 -7.54 -0.73 -13.47
C VAL A 153 -6.32 -1.62 -13.25
N TRP A 154 -5.20 -1.21 -13.85
CA TRP A 154 -3.96 -1.99 -13.83
C TRP A 154 -2.99 -1.54 -12.75
N ARG A 155 -2.82 -0.22 -12.60
CA ARG A 155 -1.80 0.35 -11.71
C ARG A 155 -2.33 1.58 -10.99
N VAL A 156 -1.81 1.76 -9.79
CA VAL A 156 -2.09 2.93 -8.96
C VAL A 156 -0.80 3.42 -8.33
N SER A 157 -0.58 4.73 -8.36
CA SER A 157 0.62 5.33 -7.80
C SER A 157 0.32 6.65 -7.12
N TRP A 158 0.84 6.82 -5.91
CA TRP A 158 0.78 8.07 -5.19
C TRP A 158 1.90 9.03 -5.61
N SER A 159 1.57 10.31 -5.69
CA SER A 159 2.57 11.37 -5.73
C SER A 159 3.43 11.35 -4.46
N LEU A 160 4.68 11.78 -4.59
CA LEU A 160 5.60 12.00 -3.45
C LEU A 160 5.03 12.94 -2.39
N SER A 161 4.19 13.90 -2.82
CA SER A 161 3.47 14.79 -1.90
C SER A 161 2.30 14.13 -1.17
N GLY A 162 1.91 12.91 -1.55
CA GLY A 162 0.82 12.15 -0.96
C GLY A 162 -0.59 12.62 -1.31
N ASN A 163 -0.74 13.70 -2.09
CA ASN A 163 -2.03 14.36 -2.34
C ASN A 163 -2.68 14.02 -3.69
N ILE A 164 -1.91 13.48 -4.64
CA ILE A 164 -2.40 13.16 -5.98
C ILE A 164 -2.23 11.66 -6.20
N LEU A 165 -3.27 11.03 -6.72
CA LEU A 165 -3.30 9.63 -7.11
C LEU A 165 -3.33 9.51 -8.63
N ALA A 166 -2.37 8.79 -9.19
CA ALA A 166 -2.36 8.42 -10.60
C ALA A 166 -2.94 7.02 -10.75
N ILE A 167 -3.94 6.88 -11.61
CA ILE A 167 -4.64 5.62 -11.87
C ILE A 167 -4.51 5.31 -13.36
N SER A 168 -4.00 4.12 -13.68
CA SER A 168 -3.87 3.64 -15.06
C SER A 168 -4.92 2.57 -15.35
N GLY A 169 -5.81 2.90 -16.27
CA GLY A 169 -6.89 2.02 -16.74
C GLY A 169 -6.53 1.24 -17.99
N GLY A 170 -7.33 0.22 -18.30
CA GLY A 170 -7.27 -0.57 -19.54
C GLY A 170 -7.84 0.15 -20.76
N ASP A 171 -8.33 1.37 -20.59
CA ASP A 171 -8.78 2.29 -21.65
C ASP A 171 -7.62 3.09 -22.28
N ASN A 172 -6.37 2.75 -21.94
CA ASN A 172 -5.15 3.46 -22.31
C ASN A 172 -5.10 4.92 -21.80
N LYS A 173 -5.89 5.25 -20.77
CA LYS A 173 -5.89 6.56 -20.14
C LYS A 173 -5.26 6.50 -18.77
N VAL A 174 -4.61 7.60 -18.39
CA VAL A 174 -4.14 7.81 -17.02
C VAL A 174 -4.94 8.95 -16.41
N SER A 175 -5.75 8.63 -15.40
CA SER A 175 -6.52 9.63 -14.66
C SER A 175 -5.78 10.05 -13.41
N LEU A 176 -5.71 11.35 -13.17
CA LEU A 176 -5.21 11.95 -11.93
C LEU A 176 -6.38 12.32 -11.03
N TRP A 177 -6.27 11.93 -9.77
CA TRP A 177 -7.30 12.16 -8.75
C TRP A 177 -6.71 12.89 -7.55
N LYS A 178 -7.54 13.72 -6.91
CA LYS A 178 -7.19 14.49 -5.72
C LYS A 178 -8.35 14.52 -4.74
N GLU A 179 -8.05 14.52 -3.45
CA GLU A 179 -9.04 14.69 -2.39
C GLU A 179 -9.38 16.19 -2.20
N ASN A 180 -10.67 16.49 -2.14
CA ASN A 180 -11.20 17.81 -1.81
C ASN A 180 -11.24 18.05 -0.30
N LEU A 181 -11.43 19.31 0.10
CA LEU A 181 -11.58 19.70 1.52
C LEU A 181 -12.75 18.98 2.24
N LYS A 182 -13.70 18.42 1.49
CA LYS A 182 -14.83 17.65 1.99
C LYS A 182 -14.53 16.15 2.17
N GLY A 183 -13.34 15.68 1.76
CA GLY A 183 -12.98 14.26 1.75
C GLY A 183 -13.49 13.47 0.54
N GLU A 184 -14.03 14.16 -0.47
CA GLU A 184 -14.47 13.55 -1.72
C GLU A 184 -13.31 13.54 -2.73
N TRP A 185 -13.21 12.47 -3.51
CA TRP A 185 -12.18 12.32 -4.53
C TRP A 185 -12.67 12.85 -5.87
N GLU A 186 -12.00 13.86 -6.40
CA GLU A 186 -12.29 14.44 -7.70
C GLU A 186 -11.23 14.09 -8.72
N LYS A 187 -11.70 13.96 -9.97
CA LYS A 187 -10.84 13.74 -11.13
C LYS A 187 -10.25 15.07 -11.58
N VAL A 188 -8.94 15.21 -11.46
CA VAL A 188 -8.20 16.44 -11.81
C VAL A 188 -7.95 16.51 -13.30
N LYS A 189 -7.49 15.42 -13.90
CA LYS A 189 -7.07 15.39 -15.31
C LYS A 189 -7.08 13.98 -15.87
N ASP A 190 -7.46 13.84 -17.14
CA ASP A 190 -7.10 12.68 -17.96
C ASP A 190 -5.90 13.00 -18.83
N ILE A 191 -4.97 12.06 -18.86
CA ILE A 191 -3.87 12.04 -19.80
C ILE A 191 -4.21 10.92 -20.78
N GLU A 192 -4.46 11.32 -22.03
CA GLU A 192 -4.59 10.43 -23.19
C GLU A 192 -3.32 10.61 -24.03
N GLU A 193 -2.89 9.53 -24.71
CA GLU A 193 -1.81 9.59 -25.71
C GLU A 193 -2.18 10.46 -26.93
#